data_AF-A0A850JFN5-F1
#
_entry.id   AF-A0A850JFN5-F1
#
_cell.length_a   1.000
_cell.length_b   1.000
_cell.length_c   1.000
_cell.angle_alpha   90.00
_cell.angle_beta   90.00
_cell.angle_gamma   90.00
#
_symmetry.space_group_name_H-M   'P 1'
#
loop_
_entity.id
_entity.type
_entity.pdbx_description
1 polymer ?
#
loop_
_entity_poly.entity_id
_entity_poly.type
_entity_poly.pdbx_seq_one_letter_code
_entity_poly.pdbx_strand_id
1 'polypeptide(L)'
;MYAVRAARRPGVREAEQVRQKADPRETRLRERLETIRARSAKSSSWRSSTQVLSRLVNRDGLVPIKTRLSREDLAFLAGAREEVIAFADLGVRLLDLHRPQEAGGITSDPDHPIRRCRACMSRWPCPTFRTISESLDP
;
A
#
# COMPACT_ATOMS: atom_id res chain seq x y z
N MET A 1 42.98 -49.63 -19.41
CA MET A 1 42.16 -48.43 -19.67
C MET A 1 40.81 -48.63 -19.01
N TYR A 2 40.42 -47.74 -18.10
CA TYR A 2 39.08 -47.14 -17.95
C TYR A 2 39.05 -46.42 -16.60
N ALA A 3 39.15 -45.09 -16.65
CA ALA A 3 38.99 -44.22 -15.48
C ALA A 3 37.53 -43.83 -15.35
N VAL A 4 36.91 -44.13 -14.20
CA VAL A 4 35.57 -43.69 -13.85
C VAL A 4 35.64 -42.21 -13.46
N ARG A 5 35.29 -41.31 -14.39
CA ARG A 5 35.03 -39.90 -14.07
C ARG A 5 33.58 -39.76 -13.64
N ALA A 6 33.36 -39.55 -12.34
CA ALA A 6 32.08 -39.14 -11.80
C ALA A 6 31.71 -37.75 -12.36
N ALA A 7 30.73 -37.71 -13.25
CA ALA A 7 30.12 -36.48 -13.72
C ALA A 7 29.32 -35.86 -12.55
N ARG A 8 29.86 -34.79 -11.97
CA ARG A 8 29.17 -33.93 -11.01
C ARG A 8 28.00 -33.26 -11.74
N ARG A 9 26.75 -33.67 -11.48
CA ARG A 9 25.56 -33.04 -12.07
C ARG A 9 25.44 -31.58 -11.62
N PRO A 10 25.52 -30.57 -12.51
CA PRO A 10 25.14 -29.20 -12.19
C PRO A 10 23.63 -29.09 -12.43
N GLY A 11 22.80 -29.30 -11.40
CA GLY A 11 21.35 -29.37 -11.64
C GLY A 11 20.44 -28.90 -10.50
N VAL A 12 20.99 -28.53 -9.35
CA VAL A 12 20.16 -28.14 -8.20
C VAL A 12 20.40 -26.69 -7.78
N ARG A 13 21.66 -26.24 -7.75
CA ARG A 13 22.01 -24.88 -7.30
C ARG A 13 21.61 -23.76 -8.28
N GLU A 14 21.56 -24.06 -9.58
CA GLU A 14 21.24 -23.06 -10.62
C GLU A 14 19.72 -22.88 -10.78
N ALA A 15 18.93 -23.94 -10.56
CA ALA A 15 17.47 -23.89 -10.52
C ALA A 15 16.94 -23.22 -9.24
N GLU A 16 17.69 -23.30 -8.13
CA GLU A 16 17.40 -22.59 -6.89
C GLU A 16 17.71 -21.08 -7.00
N GLN A 17 18.76 -20.71 -7.74
CA GLN A 17 19.12 -19.30 -8.00
C GLN A 17 18.10 -18.57 -8.88
N VAL A 18 17.37 -19.28 -9.74
CA VAL A 18 16.25 -18.70 -10.52
C VAL A 18 15.01 -18.46 -9.63
N ARG A 19 14.90 -19.11 -8.46
CA ARG A 19 13.74 -18.99 -7.55
C ARG A 19 13.78 -17.77 -6.62
N GLN A 20 14.82 -16.93 -6.68
CA GLN A 20 14.97 -15.82 -5.73
C GLN A 20 15.48 -14.51 -6.36
N LYS A 21 15.17 -14.26 -7.63
CA LYS A 21 15.25 -12.89 -8.18
C LYS A 21 13.92 -12.20 -7.89
N ALA A 22 13.93 -11.18 -7.02
CA ALA A 22 12.75 -10.35 -6.75
C ALA A 22 12.15 -9.87 -8.08
N ASP A 23 10.81 -9.91 -8.20
CA ASP A 23 10.13 -9.42 -9.40
C ASP A 23 10.53 -7.95 -9.60
N PRO A 24 11.15 -7.58 -10.75
CA PRO A 24 11.54 -6.19 -11.01
C PRO A 24 10.38 -5.20 -10.89
N ARG A 25 9.13 -5.66 -11.10
CA ARG A 25 7.92 -4.84 -10.89
C ARG A 25 7.67 -4.59 -9.41
N GLU A 26 7.84 -5.61 -8.57
CA GLU A 26 7.71 -5.48 -7.11
C GLU A 26 8.78 -4.52 -6.58
N THR A 27 10.04 -4.70 -6.99
CA THR A 27 11.15 -3.83 -6.56
C THR A 27 10.87 -2.36 -6.90
N ARG A 28 10.48 -2.07 -8.14
CA ARG A 28 10.16 -0.70 -8.55
C ARG A 28 8.97 -0.12 -7.78
N LEU A 29 7.95 -0.93 -7.51
CA LEU A 29 6.80 -0.49 -6.72
C LEU A 29 7.23 -0.15 -5.29
N ARG A 30 8.04 -1.01 -4.66
CA ARG A 30 8.57 -0.81 -3.32
C ARG A 30 9.42 0.45 -3.21
N GLU A 31 10.37 0.63 -4.13
CA GLU A 31 11.20 1.84 -4.21
C GLU A 31 10.34 3.10 -4.37
N ARG A 32 9.29 3.04 -5.21
CA ARG A 32 8.38 4.18 -5.40
C ARG A 32 7.65 4.52 -4.11
N LEU A 33 7.11 3.53 -3.40
CA LEU A 33 6.41 3.71 -2.13
C LEU A 33 7.34 4.28 -1.05
N GLU A 34 8.57 3.77 -0.96
CA GLU A 34 9.58 4.27 -0.02
C GLU A 34 9.99 5.71 -0.33
N THR A 35 10.11 6.06 -1.62
CA THR A 35 10.43 7.42 -2.05
C THR A 35 9.29 8.40 -1.70
N ILE A 36 8.04 7.98 -1.84
CA ILE A 36 6.88 8.78 -1.40
C ILE A 36 6.93 8.95 0.13
N ARG A 37 7.05 7.85 0.87
CA ARG A 37 7.15 7.88 2.34
C ARG A 37 8.28 8.78 2.84
N ALA A 38 9.47 8.68 2.25
CA ALA A 38 10.64 9.47 2.64
C ALA A 38 10.45 10.97 2.37
N ARG A 39 9.79 11.34 1.26
CA ARG A 39 9.48 12.75 0.96
C ARG A 39 8.44 13.30 1.93
N SER A 40 7.34 12.58 2.15
CA SER A 40 6.30 12.98 3.10
C SER A 40 6.83 13.12 4.53
N ALA A 41 7.73 12.23 4.96
CA ALA A 41 8.33 12.29 6.29
C ALA A 41 9.30 13.47 6.48
N LYS A 42 9.92 13.96 5.41
CA LYS A 42 10.88 15.08 5.44
C LYS A 42 10.21 16.44 5.26
N SER A 43 9.01 16.49 4.67
CA SER A 43 8.26 17.74 4.53
C SER A 43 7.78 18.26 5.87
N SER A 44 7.74 19.59 6.00
CA SER A 44 7.20 20.29 7.15
C SER A 44 5.71 19.97 7.31
N SER A 45 5.24 19.76 8.54
CA SER A 45 3.81 19.62 8.80
C SER A 45 3.13 20.98 8.79
N TRP A 46 2.03 21.08 8.03
CA TRP A 46 1.22 22.29 7.92
C TRP A 46 0.00 22.30 8.83
N ARG A 47 -0.22 21.25 9.64
CA ARG A 47 -1.46 21.05 10.41
C ARG A 47 -1.83 22.25 11.30
N SER A 48 -0.88 22.81 12.03
CA SER A 48 -1.14 23.97 12.90
C SER A 48 -1.42 25.24 12.08
N SER A 49 -0.66 25.45 11.01
CA SER A 49 -0.85 26.60 10.10
C SER A 49 -2.21 26.53 9.41
N THR A 50 -2.65 25.37 8.93
CA THR A 50 -3.93 25.22 8.24
C THR A 50 -5.12 25.46 9.14
N GLN A 51 -5.03 25.16 10.45
CA GLN A 51 -6.07 25.52 11.42
C GLN A 51 -6.26 27.03 11.58
N VAL A 52 -5.18 27.80 11.49
CA VAL A 52 -5.26 29.27 11.54
C VAL A 52 -5.76 29.82 10.21
N LEU A 53 -5.20 29.31 9.10
CA LEU A 53 -5.52 29.77 7.75
C LEU A 53 -6.98 29.49 7.36
N SER A 54 -7.59 28.40 7.84
CA SER A 54 -8.99 28.07 7.56
C SER A 54 -9.96 29.16 8.04
N ARG A 55 -9.60 29.91 9.09
CA ARG A 55 -10.39 31.02 9.62
C ARG A 55 -10.23 32.32 8.80
N LEU A 56 -9.25 32.36 7.90
CA LEU A 56 -8.90 33.52 7.08
C LEU A 56 -9.38 33.38 5.62
N VAL A 57 -10.13 32.32 5.33
CA VAL A 57 -10.72 32.10 4.01
C VAL A 57 -11.76 33.18 3.73
N ASN A 58 -11.61 33.85 2.58
CA ASN A 58 -12.52 34.91 2.15
C ASN A 58 -13.83 34.32 1.56
N ARG A 59 -14.75 35.20 1.14
CA ARG A 59 -16.03 34.77 0.54
C ARG A 59 -15.88 33.97 -0.76
N ASP A 60 -14.74 34.12 -1.44
CA ASP A 60 -14.41 33.40 -2.67
C ASP A 60 -13.77 32.03 -2.40
N GLY A 61 -13.60 31.65 -1.13
CA GLY A 61 -13.00 30.37 -0.74
C GLY A 61 -11.47 30.35 -0.79
N LEU A 62 -10.83 31.53 -0.83
CA LEU A 62 -9.38 31.66 -0.98
C LEU A 62 -8.73 32.26 0.28
N VAL A 63 -7.50 31.83 0.57
CA VAL A 63 -6.61 32.46 1.54
C VAL A 63 -5.24 32.68 0.89
N PRO A 64 -4.82 33.92 0.60
CA PRO A 64 -3.49 34.18 0.07
C PRO A 64 -2.46 33.97 1.19
N ILE A 65 -1.46 33.14 0.92
CA ILE A 65 -0.38 32.88 1.88
C ILE A 65 0.97 33.26 1.30
N LYS A 66 1.79 33.90 2.12
CA LYS A 66 3.21 34.10 1.84
C LYS A 66 4.00 33.29 2.85
N THR A 67 4.72 32.28 2.39
CA THR A 67 5.47 31.35 3.25
C THR A 67 6.86 31.07 2.69
N ARG A 68 7.73 30.51 3.52
CA ARG A 68 9.01 29.95 3.09
C ARG A 68 8.86 28.43 3.02
N LEU A 69 9.24 27.85 1.89
CA LEU A 69 9.22 26.41 1.66
C LEU A 69 10.66 25.92 1.53
N SER A 70 10.95 24.78 2.17
CA SER A 70 12.19 24.05 1.90
C SER A 70 12.15 23.38 0.53
N ARG A 71 13.29 22.84 0.08
CA ARG A 71 13.35 22.03 -1.14
C ARG A 71 12.49 20.77 -1.01
N GLU A 72 12.49 20.18 0.17
CA GLU A 72 11.73 18.99 0.53
C GLU A 72 10.23 19.27 0.50
N ASP A 73 9.79 20.43 1.01
CA ASP A 73 8.39 20.85 0.94
C ASP A 73 7.92 21.00 -0.51
N LEU A 74 8.73 21.62 -1.37
CA LEU A 74 8.41 21.76 -2.79
C LEU A 74 8.31 20.41 -3.49
N ALA A 75 9.24 19.48 -3.21
CA ALA A 75 9.23 18.15 -3.79
C ALA A 75 8.04 17.30 -3.33
N PHE A 76 7.60 17.47 -2.08
CA PHE A 76 6.39 16.85 -1.56
C PHE A 76 5.14 17.46 -2.21
N LEU A 77 4.97 18.78 -2.14
CA LEU A 77 3.78 19.47 -2.64
C LEU A 77 3.55 19.26 -4.13
N ALA A 78 4.61 19.12 -4.93
CA ALA A 78 4.52 18.88 -6.37
C ALA A 78 3.87 17.54 -6.76
N GLY A 79 3.82 16.56 -5.85
CA GLY A 79 3.22 15.25 -6.10
C GLY A 79 2.16 14.82 -5.08
N ALA A 80 2.03 15.53 -3.95
CA ALA A 80 1.21 15.11 -2.82
C ALA A 80 -0.25 14.86 -3.20
N ARG A 81 -0.84 15.72 -4.04
CA ARG A 81 -2.24 15.58 -4.45
C ARG A 81 -2.46 14.29 -5.24
N GLU A 82 -1.66 14.07 -6.27
CA GLU A 82 -1.77 12.92 -7.16
C GLU A 82 -1.46 11.62 -6.41
N GLU A 83 -0.49 11.65 -5.50
CA GLU A 83 -0.12 10.51 -4.66
C GLU A 83 -1.25 10.15 -3.68
N VAL A 84 -1.87 11.14 -3.01
CA VAL A 84 -3.01 10.91 -2.10
C VAL A 84 -4.23 10.36 -2.85
N ILE A 85 -4.55 10.90 -4.03
CA ILE A 85 -5.64 10.38 -4.87
C ILE A 85 -5.34 8.92 -5.26
N ALA A 86 -4.12 8.62 -5.72
CA ALA A 86 -3.74 7.27 -6.09
C ALA A 86 -3.84 6.28 -4.92
N PHE A 87 -3.46 6.69 -3.71
CA PHE A 87 -3.60 5.86 -2.51
C PHE A 87 -5.07 5.67 -2.10
N ALA A 88 -5.90 6.70 -2.20
CA ALA A 88 -7.33 6.58 -1.95
C ALA A 88 -7.99 5.61 -2.93
N ASP A 89 -7.71 5.75 -4.22
CA ASP A 89 -8.22 4.85 -5.26
C ASP A 89 -7.73 3.41 -5.08
N LEU A 90 -6.49 3.22 -4.61
CA LEU A 90 -5.97 1.90 -4.25
C LEU A 90 -6.74 1.32 -3.05
N GLY A 91 -6.97 2.12 -2.01
CA GLY A 91 -7.73 1.72 -0.83
C GLY A 91 -9.13 1.24 -1.18
N VAL A 92 -9.87 2.01 -1.99
CA VAL A 92 -11.20 1.62 -2.49
C VAL A 92 -11.15 0.31 -3.25
N ARG A 93 -10.21 0.16 -4.19
CA ARG A 93 -10.04 -1.09 -4.96
C ARG A 93 -9.72 -2.30 -4.09
N LEU A 94 -8.93 -2.11 -3.03
CA LEU A 94 -8.63 -3.18 -2.08
C LEU A 94 -9.86 -3.56 -1.25
N LEU A 95 -10.70 -2.61 -0.86
CA LEU A 95 -11.97 -2.89 -0.16
C LEU A 95 -12.98 -3.62 -1.06
N ASP A 96 -13.09 -3.22 -2.32
CA ASP A 96 -13.97 -3.89 -3.30
C ASP A 96 -13.53 -5.34 -3.54
N LEU A 97 -12.22 -5.57 -3.59
CA LEU A 97 -11.62 -6.90 -3.71
C LEU A 97 -11.84 -7.71 -2.43
N HIS A 98 -11.54 -7.12 -1.27
CA HIS A 98 -11.64 -7.76 0.04
C HIS A 98 -12.97 -7.45 0.72
N ARG A 99 -14.05 -8.06 0.22
CA ARG A 99 -15.40 -7.98 0.79
C ARG A 99 -15.88 -9.33 1.34
N PRO A 100 -16.85 -9.37 2.28
CA PRO A 100 -17.42 -10.63 2.73
C PRO A 100 -18.10 -11.36 1.57
N GLN A 101 -17.99 -12.68 1.55
CA GLN A 101 -18.75 -13.52 0.63
C GLN A 101 -20.23 -13.51 1.02
N GLU A 102 -21.12 -13.30 0.05
CA GLU A 102 -22.56 -13.51 0.18
C GLU A 102 -22.80 -14.93 0.73
N ALA A 103 -23.67 -15.08 1.72
CA ALA A 103 -23.92 -16.36 2.37
C ALA A 103 -24.55 -17.36 1.38
N GLY A 104 -23.71 -18.12 0.67
CA GLY A 104 -24.11 -19.20 -0.23
C GLY A 104 -23.33 -20.50 0.01
N GLY A 105 -22.58 -20.56 1.10
CA GLY A 105 -21.88 -21.77 1.52
C GLY A 105 -22.80 -22.65 2.37
N ILE A 106 -22.67 -23.97 2.20
CA ILE A 106 -23.28 -24.98 3.07
C ILE A 106 -22.70 -24.76 4.47
N THR A 107 -23.41 -24.05 5.34
CA THR A 107 -22.99 -23.84 6.72
C THR A 107 -23.63 -24.89 7.61
N SER A 108 -22.83 -25.46 8.52
CA SER A 108 -23.29 -26.39 9.54
C SER A 108 -23.98 -25.69 10.72
N ASP A 109 -23.87 -24.36 10.81
CA ASP A 109 -24.51 -23.52 11.82
C ASP A 109 -25.21 -22.34 11.12
N PRO A 110 -26.52 -22.46 10.82
CA PRO A 110 -27.30 -21.42 10.17
C PRO A 110 -27.37 -20.12 10.98
N ASP A 111 -27.21 -20.19 12.30
CA ASP A 111 -27.29 -19.04 13.20
C ASP A 111 -25.96 -18.27 13.26
N HIS A 112 -24.83 -18.94 13.00
CA HIS A 112 -23.50 -18.31 12.98
C HIS A 112 -22.68 -18.67 11.73
N PRO A 113 -23.10 -18.27 10.52
CA PRO A 113 -22.37 -18.57 9.30
C PRO A 113 -20.97 -17.95 9.35
N ILE A 114 -19.93 -18.78 9.19
CA ILE A 114 -18.55 -18.30 9.05
C ILE A 114 -18.45 -17.50 7.75
N ARG A 115 -18.46 -16.16 7.88
CA ARG A 115 -18.20 -15.27 6.74
C ARG A 115 -16.71 -15.33 6.40
N ARG A 116 -16.41 -15.50 5.11
CA ARG A 116 -15.04 -15.46 4.56
C ARG A 116 -14.90 -14.29 3.61
N CYS A 117 -13.68 -13.79 3.44
CA CYS A 117 -13.37 -12.80 2.43
C CYS A 117 -13.40 -13.43 1.04
N ARG A 118 -14.04 -12.76 0.07
CA ARG A 118 -14.14 -13.22 -1.31
C ARG A 118 -12.78 -13.39 -2.01
N ALA A 119 -11.81 -12.53 -1.71
CA ALA A 119 -10.52 -12.53 -2.40
C ALA A 119 -9.52 -13.54 -1.82
N CYS A 120 -9.35 -13.54 -0.48
CA CYS A 120 -8.33 -14.37 0.17
C CYS A 120 -8.88 -15.55 0.96
N MET A 121 -10.20 -15.75 1.01
CA MET A 121 -10.90 -16.87 1.67
C MET A 121 -10.66 -17.03 3.20
N SER A 122 -9.92 -16.10 3.79
CA SER A 122 -9.72 -16.00 5.24
C SER A 122 -11.01 -15.58 5.94
N ARG A 123 -11.15 -15.91 7.24
CA ARG A 123 -12.29 -15.48 8.06
C ARG A 123 -12.43 -13.96 8.01
N TRP A 124 -13.66 -13.49 7.78
CA TRP A 124 -13.99 -12.07 7.80
C TRP A 124 -14.03 -11.52 9.24
N PRO A 125 -13.50 -10.30 9.51
CA PRO A 125 -12.69 -9.48 8.62
C PRO A 125 -11.32 -10.11 8.35
N CYS A 126 -10.90 -10.12 7.09
CA CYS A 126 -9.62 -10.73 6.69
C CYS A 126 -8.41 -9.84 7.04
N PRO A 127 -7.18 -10.40 7.07
CA PRO A 127 -5.99 -9.64 7.45
C PRO A 127 -5.80 -8.33 6.68
N THR A 128 -5.96 -8.34 5.35
CA THR A 128 -5.83 -7.13 4.52
C THR A 128 -6.83 -6.05 4.91
N PHE A 129 -8.09 -6.41 5.13
CA PHE A 129 -9.10 -5.46 5.57
C PHE A 129 -8.74 -4.86 6.93
N ARG A 130 -8.25 -5.68 7.88
CA ARG A 130 -7.81 -5.20 9.19
C ARG A 130 -6.64 -4.23 9.05
N THR A 131 -5.63 -4.56 8.27
CA THR A 131 -4.48 -3.66 8.02
C THR A 131 -4.92 -2.33 7.43
N ILE A 132 -5.85 -2.33 6.47
CA ILE A 132 -6.41 -1.08 5.91
C ILE A 132 -7.16 -0.29 6.98
N SER A 133 -8.03 -0.95 7.74
CA SER A 133 -8.81 -0.33 8.83
C SER A 133 -7.90 0.29 9.88
N GLU A 134 -6.88 -0.45 10.35
CA GLU A 134 -5.90 0.00 11.34
C GLU A 134 -5.04 1.15 10.82
N SER A 135 -4.74 1.18 9.51
CA SER A 135 -3.91 2.23 8.92
C SER A 135 -4.64 3.56 8.71
N LEU A 136 -5.97 3.54 8.70
CA LEU A 136 -6.83 4.70 8.43
C LEU A 136 -7.64 5.15 9.66
N ASP A 137 -7.56 4.40 10.77
CA ASP A 137 -8.17 4.80 12.04
C ASP A 137 -7.39 6.00 12.61
N PRO A 138 -8.05 7.13 12.96
CA PRO A 138 -7.39 8.37 13.37
C PRO A 138 -6.67 8.33 14.73
#